data_AF-A0A0A2J8G3-F1
#
_entry.id   AF-A0A0A2J8G3-F1
#
_cell.length_a   1.000
_cell.length_b   1.000
_cell.length_c   1.000
_cell.angle_alpha   90.00
_cell.angle_beta   90.00
_cell.angle_gamma   90.00
#
_symmetry.space_group_name_H-M   'P 1'
#
loop_
_entity.id
_entity.type
_entity.pdbx_description
1 polymer ?
#
loop_
_entity_poly.entity_id
_entity_poly.type
_entity_poly.pdbx_seq_one_letter_code
_entity_poly.pdbx_strand_id
1 'polypeptide(L)'
;MPTTRRKRGADEKLLPGLPEEKRRRSSKGTISGGSHARKPAAKKGKKKQDPSLPHVALANDLLQRGEELRLSGPISLSGQFFEPPKVWGHRDEPITDPTKLPDGWSGNETDLAEDDVDGQIARCHRRIDENIMPAIFEQKLRMYQQIKQKQTDMINSEPSGLSWEVVQRLDSLKKVKQSFDELGQDNGNTSNVLAIMDAYRSRRLVWDENKVTYWVHGKMVAGPKKMDMEEFLTLSQELGPHGIWVEGMDHYKPEPMYLFFSLLPNFPLYASHNITVSIRNPNTWRTNTVQHTMALSVLEDTGAIAMKIFQSDRDQLEALSGAPLPVSASTMMVTASGDVTVDNVVLQVNILHNDQPMLPRWIDVRACISRDPPNTPPSGSRLSGIWLHHMLYCLSMPDNTNAMYVGTDLTEILATVPLCNPAFAIPPPTSSTI
;
A
#
# COMPACT_ATOMS: atom_id res chain seq x y z
N MET A 1 -5.96 -28.71 -27.11
CA MET A 1 -4.68 -29.36 -27.46
C MET A 1 -4.51 -30.62 -26.64
N PRO A 2 -3.95 -31.73 -27.17
CA PRO A 2 -3.96 -33.03 -26.51
C PRO A 2 -2.87 -33.14 -25.42
N THR A 3 -3.24 -33.67 -24.26
CA THR A 3 -2.32 -33.92 -23.13
C THR A 3 -1.59 -35.25 -23.31
N THR A 4 -0.27 -35.20 -23.52
CA THR A 4 0.59 -36.38 -23.57
C THR A 4 1.05 -36.78 -22.17
N ARG A 5 0.33 -37.73 -21.57
CA ARG A 5 0.76 -38.40 -20.33
C ARG A 5 1.75 -39.53 -20.70
N ARG A 6 3.06 -39.27 -20.62
CA ARG A 6 4.09 -40.33 -20.75
C ARG A 6 3.99 -41.30 -19.56
N LYS A 7 3.83 -42.59 -19.85
CA LYS A 7 4.05 -43.68 -18.89
C LYS A 7 5.54 -43.79 -18.57
N ARG A 8 5.92 -43.77 -17.29
CA ARG A 8 7.28 -44.15 -16.85
C ARG A 8 7.48 -45.65 -17.02
N GLY A 9 8.65 -46.04 -17.54
CA GLY A 9 9.10 -47.43 -17.63
C GLY A 9 9.49 -47.97 -16.25
N ALA A 10 9.46 -49.30 -16.11
CA ALA A 10 9.52 -50.00 -14.83
C ALA A 10 10.90 -50.07 -14.16
N ASP A 11 11.95 -49.41 -14.68
CA ASP A 11 13.33 -49.59 -14.21
C ASP A 11 14.10 -48.30 -13.85
N GLU A 12 13.40 -47.20 -13.50
CA GLU A 12 14.06 -46.06 -12.85
C GLU A 12 14.35 -46.39 -11.38
N LYS A 13 15.59 -46.81 -11.09
CA LYS A 13 16.11 -46.96 -9.72
C LYS A 13 16.06 -45.61 -8.99
N LEU A 14 15.30 -45.54 -7.91
CA LEU A 14 15.32 -44.42 -6.96
C LEU A 14 16.67 -44.37 -6.23
N LEU A 15 17.10 -43.16 -5.89
CA LEU A 15 18.32 -42.88 -5.12
C LEU A 15 18.35 -43.68 -3.81
N PRO A 16 19.50 -44.22 -3.40
CA PRO A 16 19.62 -45.00 -2.17
C PRO A 16 19.45 -44.07 -0.94
N GLY A 17 18.51 -44.38 -0.05
CA GLY A 17 18.41 -43.71 1.25
C GLY A 17 17.01 -43.39 1.79
N LEU A 18 15.93 -43.69 1.06
CA LEU A 18 14.56 -43.48 1.57
C LEU A 18 13.90 -44.82 1.95
N PRO A 19 13.30 -44.95 3.16
CA PRO A 19 12.61 -46.17 3.54
C PRO A 19 11.36 -46.39 2.68
N GLU A 20 11.24 -47.59 2.09
CA GLU A 20 10.08 -47.98 1.29
C GLU A 20 8.80 -48.03 2.15
N GLU A 21 7.89 -47.11 1.90
CA GLU A 21 6.57 -47.12 2.51
C GLU A 21 5.71 -48.23 1.88
N LYS A 22 5.54 -49.35 2.60
CA LYS A 22 4.67 -50.48 2.19
C LYS A 22 3.22 -50.01 2.03
N ARG A 23 2.83 -49.65 0.80
CA ARG A 23 1.42 -49.45 0.44
C ARG A 23 0.64 -50.76 0.62
N ARG A 24 -0.34 -50.74 1.52
CA ARG A 24 -1.34 -51.81 1.65
C ARG A 24 -2.17 -51.90 0.36
N ARG A 25 -2.17 -53.08 -0.26
CA ARG A 25 -3.08 -53.44 -1.36
C ARG A 25 -4.52 -53.46 -0.85
N SER A 26 -5.39 -52.58 -1.37
CA SER A 26 -6.83 -52.71 -1.17
C SER A 26 -7.40 -53.70 -2.18
N SER A 27 -7.97 -54.79 -1.67
CA SER A 27 -8.78 -55.75 -2.43
C SER A 27 -10.02 -55.07 -3.01
N LYS A 28 -10.23 -55.21 -4.32
CA LYS A 28 -11.51 -54.93 -4.99
C LYS A 28 -12.51 -56.03 -4.61
N GLY A 29 -13.66 -55.63 -4.07
CA GLY A 29 -14.81 -56.49 -3.77
C GLY A 29 -16.11 -55.77 -4.09
N THR A 30 -17.00 -56.51 -4.74
CA THR A 30 -18.18 -56.12 -5.50
C THR A 30 -19.38 -55.65 -4.66
N ILE A 31 -20.30 -54.96 -5.35
CA ILE A 31 -21.57 -54.33 -4.95
C ILE A 31 -22.57 -55.33 -4.32
N SER A 32 -23.25 -54.92 -3.23
CA SER A 32 -24.69 -55.20 -3.01
C SER A 32 -25.26 -54.33 -1.88
N GLY A 33 -26.50 -53.87 -2.05
CA GLY A 33 -27.19 -52.90 -1.20
C GLY A 33 -27.57 -53.36 0.21
N GLY A 34 -27.93 -52.38 1.03
CA GLY A 34 -28.46 -52.58 2.39
C GLY A 34 -28.46 -51.29 3.19
N SER A 35 -29.65 -50.77 3.48
CA SER A 35 -29.92 -49.65 4.37
C SER A 35 -29.50 -49.99 5.82
N HIS A 36 -28.55 -49.27 6.39
CA HIS A 36 -28.41 -49.16 7.84
C HIS A 36 -27.84 -47.80 8.27
N ALA A 37 -28.50 -47.22 9.28
CA ALA A 37 -28.14 -46.00 9.96
C ALA A 37 -26.68 -46.02 10.45
N ARG A 38 -25.89 -45.01 10.05
CA ARG A 38 -24.52 -44.82 10.54
C ARG A 38 -24.54 -44.02 11.85
N LYS A 39 -24.00 -44.62 12.91
CA LYS A 39 -23.59 -43.95 14.16
C LYS A 39 -22.54 -42.85 13.87
N PRO A 40 -22.48 -41.78 14.67
CA PRO A 40 -21.51 -40.70 14.47
C PRO A 40 -20.08 -41.22 14.66
N ALA A 41 -19.20 -40.84 13.72
CA ALA A 41 -17.79 -41.19 13.75
C ALA A 41 -17.10 -40.51 14.94
N ALA A 42 -16.41 -41.31 15.76
CA ALA A 42 -15.58 -40.82 16.85
C ALA A 42 -14.52 -39.82 16.33
N LYS A 43 -14.43 -38.65 16.98
CA LYS A 43 -13.39 -37.65 16.75
C LYS A 43 -12.02 -38.32 16.86
N LYS A 44 -11.34 -38.54 15.72
CA LYS A 44 -9.91 -38.83 15.69
C LYS A 44 -9.19 -37.60 16.23
N GLY A 45 -8.61 -37.72 17.42
CA GLY A 45 -7.79 -36.67 18.01
C GLY A 45 -6.73 -36.21 17.02
N LYS A 46 -6.63 -34.89 16.81
CA LYS A 46 -5.51 -34.27 16.09
C LYS A 46 -4.23 -34.74 16.79
N LYS A 47 -3.40 -35.53 16.09
CA LYS A 47 -2.03 -35.80 16.53
C LYS A 47 -1.34 -34.44 16.64
N LYS A 48 -0.95 -34.03 17.84
CA LYS A 48 -0.08 -32.88 18.03
C LYS A 48 1.19 -33.14 17.22
N GLN A 49 1.54 -32.21 16.32
CA GLN A 49 2.80 -32.27 15.61
C GLN A 49 3.93 -32.23 16.63
N ASP A 50 4.98 -33.01 16.37
CA ASP A 50 6.14 -33.13 17.24
C ASP A 50 6.94 -31.82 17.19
N PRO A 51 7.05 -31.08 18.31
CA PRO A 51 7.75 -29.79 18.34
C PRO A 51 9.25 -29.90 18.07
N SER A 52 9.85 -31.10 18.10
CA SER A 52 11.27 -31.29 17.77
C SER A 52 11.55 -31.39 16.26
N LEU A 53 10.53 -31.35 15.41
CA LEU A 53 10.73 -31.35 13.97
C LEU A 53 11.40 -30.03 13.54
N PRO A 54 12.46 -30.06 12.70
CA PRO A 54 13.23 -28.86 12.35
C PRO A 54 12.38 -27.69 11.80
N HIS A 55 11.31 -27.99 11.07
CA HIS A 55 10.39 -26.97 10.54
C HIS A 55 9.45 -26.40 11.60
N VAL A 56 9.06 -27.19 12.61
CA VAL A 56 8.27 -26.70 13.76
C VAL A 56 9.14 -25.87 14.69
N ALA A 57 10.39 -26.28 14.89
CA ALA A 57 11.39 -25.51 15.63
C ALA A 57 11.70 -24.18 14.93
N LEU A 58 11.90 -24.16 13.61
CA LEU A 58 12.10 -22.94 12.83
C LEU A 58 10.86 -22.04 12.85
N ALA A 59 9.65 -22.60 12.71
CA ALA A 59 8.42 -21.81 12.79
C ALA A 59 8.22 -21.20 14.19
N ASN A 60 8.52 -21.94 15.25
CA ASN A 60 8.45 -21.42 16.62
C ASN A 60 9.54 -20.37 16.89
N ASP A 61 10.75 -20.55 16.37
CA ASP A 61 11.83 -19.56 16.44
C ASP A 61 11.45 -18.26 15.71
N LEU A 62 10.84 -18.36 14.52
CA LEU A 62 10.34 -17.21 13.77
C LEU A 62 9.15 -16.52 14.48
N LEU A 63 8.24 -17.28 15.09
CA LEU A 63 7.13 -16.72 15.88
C LEU A 63 7.65 -16.04 17.15
N GLN A 64 8.63 -16.64 17.83
CA GLN A 64 9.24 -16.07 19.02
C GLN A 64 10.04 -14.80 18.67
N ARG A 65 10.82 -14.82 17.58
CA ARG A 65 11.51 -13.63 17.06
C ARG A 65 10.53 -12.56 16.57
N GLY A 66 9.40 -12.96 15.99
CA GLY A 66 8.33 -12.06 15.60
C GLY A 66 7.66 -11.38 16.80
N GLU A 67 7.41 -12.12 17.88
CA GLU A 67 6.92 -11.58 19.15
C GLU A 67 7.97 -10.73 19.85
N GLU A 68 9.24 -11.11 19.83
CA GLU A 68 10.35 -10.29 20.31
C GLU A 68 10.44 -8.98 19.52
N LEU A 69 10.24 -9.00 18.20
CA LEU A 69 10.20 -7.81 17.35
C LEU A 69 8.94 -6.95 17.58
N ARG A 70 7.79 -7.56 17.94
CA ARG A 70 6.57 -6.84 18.32
C ARG A 70 6.66 -6.22 19.71
N LEU A 71 7.29 -6.91 20.67
CA LEU A 71 7.49 -6.48 22.05
C LEU A 71 8.70 -5.55 22.20
N SER A 72 9.68 -5.64 21.31
CA SER A 72 10.75 -4.64 21.12
C SER A 72 10.32 -3.48 20.21
N GLY A 73 9.06 -3.47 19.76
CA GLY A 73 8.43 -2.34 19.12
C GLY A 73 8.33 -1.20 20.15
N PRO A 74 9.01 -0.07 19.93
CA PRO A 74 9.09 0.98 20.92
C PRO A 74 7.74 1.68 21.06
N ILE A 75 7.10 1.49 22.22
CA ILE A 75 6.07 2.39 22.70
C ILE A 75 6.75 3.75 22.96
N SER A 76 6.71 4.63 21.96
CA SER A 76 6.79 6.09 22.06
C SER A 76 8.05 6.73 22.69
N LEU A 77 9.22 6.07 22.70
CA LEU A 77 10.48 6.69 23.17
C LEU A 77 11.71 6.48 22.28
N SER A 78 11.61 5.82 21.14
CA SER A 78 12.75 5.68 20.21
C SER A 78 12.78 6.83 19.20
N GLY A 79 13.57 7.86 19.46
CA GLY A 79 14.34 8.42 18.36
C GLY A 79 15.08 7.23 17.73
N GLN A 80 15.02 7.05 16.42
CA GLN A 80 15.90 6.11 15.74
C GLN A 80 17.31 6.45 16.24
N PHE A 81 17.92 5.54 17.01
CA PHE A 81 19.32 5.67 17.41
C PHE A 81 20.13 5.39 16.16
N PHE A 82 20.28 6.42 15.33
CA PHE A 82 21.24 6.40 14.25
C PHE A 82 22.61 6.43 14.90
N GLU A 83 23.41 5.38 14.66
CA GLU A 83 24.81 5.45 15.02
C GLU A 83 25.41 6.72 14.41
N PRO A 84 26.18 7.51 15.17
CA PRO A 84 26.75 8.71 14.65
C PRO A 84 27.59 8.38 13.40
N PRO A 85 27.44 9.16 12.32
CA PRO A 85 28.04 8.85 11.04
C PRO A 85 29.55 8.68 11.16
N LYS A 86 30.06 7.57 10.64
CA LYS A 86 31.49 7.32 10.53
C LYS A 86 32.11 8.41 9.64
N VAL A 87 33.10 9.12 10.19
CA VAL A 87 33.89 10.13 9.49
C VAL A 87 35.10 9.45 8.84
N TRP A 88 35.32 9.68 7.56
CA TRP A 88 36.32 8.96 6.77
C TRP A 88 37.62 9.72 6.54
N GLY A 89 37.66 11.00 6.94
CA GLY A 89 38.80 11.90 6.78
C GLY A 89 39.01 12.36 5.33
N HIS A 90 39.69 13.49 5.17
CA HIS A 90 40.12 14.02 3.87
C HIS A 90 41.14 13.09 3.19
N ARG A 91 41.11 13.05 1.85
CA ARG A 91 42.10 12.33 1.02
C ARG A 91 42.65 13.28 -0.04
N ASP A 92 43.97 13.26 -0.21
CA ASP A 92 44.63 14.07 -1.23
C ASP A 92 44.20 13.67 -2.65
N GLU A 93 43.98 12.38 -2.89
CA GLU A 93 43.50 11.86 -4.18
C GLU A 93 42.02 11.44 -4.11
N PRO A 94 41.18 11.89 -5.07
CA PRO A 94 39.76 11.54 -5.09
C PRO A 94 39.54 10.06 -5.40
N ILE A 95 38.74 9.38 -4.57
CA ILE A 95 38.24 8.04 -4.88
C ILE A 95 37.03 8.20 -5.81
N THR A 96 37.23 8.01 -7.12
CA THR A 96 36.15 8.05 -8.13
C THR A 96 35.72 6.67 -8.63
N ASP A 97 36.48 5.64 -8.26
CA ASP A 97 36.25 4.25 -8.64
C ASP A 97 35.47 3.54 -7.52
N PRO A 98 34.23 3.06 -7.77
CA PRO A 98 33.43 2.36 -6.78
C PRO A 98 34.11 1.11 -6.18
N THR A 99 35.08 0.51 -6.87
CA THR A 99 35.81 -0.67 -6.37
C THR A 99 36.84 -0.33 -5.28
N LYS A 100 37.14 0.96 -5.10
CA LYS A 100 38.11 1.46 -4.12
C LYS A 100 37.46 2.11 -2.89
N LEU A 101 36.15 1.94 -2.74
CA LEU A 101 35.41 2.49 -1.61
C LEU A 101 35.88 1.87 -0.29
N PRO A 102 36.03 2.64 0.79
CA PRO A 102 36.38 2.10 2.10
C PRO A 102 35.34 1.10 2.62
N ASP A 103 35.80 0.06 3.32
CA ASP A 103 34.91 -0.95 3.91
C ASP A 103 33.87 -0.33 4.85
N GLY A 104 32.59 -0.55 4.53
CA GLY A 104 31.44 -0.01 5.27
C GLY A 104 31.00 1.39 4.82
N TRP A 105 31.61 1.94 3.77
CA TRP A 105 31.11 3.17 3.14
C TRP A 105 29.93 2.86 2.23
N SER A 106 28.88 3.67 2.31
CA SER A 106 27.72 3.61 1.41
C SER A 106 27.43 4.98 0.83
N GLY A 107 27.01 5.01 -0.44
CA GLY A 107 26.48 6.22 -1.06
C GLY A 107 25.09 6.62 -0.55
N ASN A 108 24.44 5.73 0.20
CA ASN A 108 23.17 5.96 0.87
C ASN A 108 23.46 6.44 2.30
N GLU A 109 22.89 7.58 2.67
CA GLU A 109 23.05 8.21 3.98
C GLU A 109 21.87 7.78 4.87
N THR A 110 21.87 6.52 5.29
CA THR A 110 20.75 5.90 6.01
C THR A 110 20.56 6.45 7.43
N ASP A 111 21.46 7.32 7.89
CA ASP A 111 21.44 7.96 9.20
C ASP A 111 20.78 9.34 9.22
N LEU A 112 20.38 9.84 8.05
CA LEU A 112 19.63 11.08 7.90
C LEU A 112 18.24 10.77 7.37
N ALA A 113 17.24 11.46 7.93
CA ALA A 113 15.91 11.43 7.36
C ALA A 113 15.94 12.06 5.96
N GLU A 114 15.10 11.56 5.05
CA GLU A 114 15.06 12.05 3.67
C GLU A 114 14.57 13.51 3.58
N ASP A 115 13.81 13.96 4.57
CA ASP A 115 13.25 15.31 4.70
C ASP A 115 14.18 16.30 5.43
N ASP A 116 15.26 15.83 6.06
CA ASP A 116 16.30 16.69 6.65
C ASP A 116 17.24 17.26 5.58
N VAL A 117 16.71 18.16 4.76
CA VAL A 117 17.43 18.78 3.63
C VAL A 117 18.70 19.48 4.09
N ASP A 118 18.69 20.10 5.27
CA ASP A 118 19.86 20.79 5.82
C ASP A 118 20.95 19.80 6.25
N GLY A 119 20.57 18.71 6.94
CA GLY A 119 21.46 17.60 7.26
C GLY A 119 22.06 16.97 6.00
N GLN A 120 21.25 16.78 4.95
CA GLN A 120 21.70 16.24 3.66
C GLN A 120 22.68 17.18 2.94
N ILE A 121 22.45 18.49 2.95
CA ILE A 121 23.40 19.49 2.41
C ILE A 121 24.72 19.45 3.16
N ALA A 122 24.67 19.46 4.50
CA ALA A 122 25.86 19.38 5.35
C ALA A 122 26.64 18.06 5.11
N ARG A 123 25.92 16.96 4.92
CA ARG A 123 26.52 15.66 4.56
C ARG A 123 27.18 15.69 3.21
N CYS A 124 26.54 16.27 2.19
CA CYS A 124 27.15 16.38 0.86
C CYS A 124 28.46 17.18 0.92
N HIS A 125 28.48 18.32 1.62
CA HIS A 125 29.72 19.08 1.81
C HIS A 125 30.82 18.25 2.49
N ARG A 126 30.48 17.48 3.53
CA ARG A 126 31.44 16.59 4.19
C ARG A 126 31.97 15.51 3.24
N ARG A 127 31.12 14.89 2.43
CA ARG A 127 31.51 13.82 1.51
C ARG A 127 32.40 14.32 0.37
N ILE A 128 32.13 15.52 -0.11
CA ILE A 128 32.98 16.24 -1.06
C ILE A 128 34.35 16.50 -0.42
N ASP A 129 34.39 16.94 0.84
CA ASP A 129 35.63 17.16 1.60
C ASP A 129 36.39 15.85 1.88
N GLU A 130 35.71 14.75 2.17
CA GLU A 130 36.33 13.41 2.34
C GLU A 130 36.94 12.87 1.03
N ASN A 131 36.64 13.52 -0.10
CA ASN A 131 37.12 13.20 -1.44
C ASN A 131 36.76 11.75 -1.88
N ILE A 132 35.63 11.22 -1.39
CA ILE A 132 35.07 9.92 -1.80
C ILE A 132 33.87 10.16 -2.69
N MET A 133 33.95 9.73 -3.95
CA MET A 133 32.95 9.91 -5.00
C MET A 133 32.43 11.36 -5.12
N PRO A 134 33.32 12.38 -5.15
CA PRO A 134 32.92 13.79 -5.01
C PRO A 134 31.87 14.22 -6.05
N ALA A 135 31.96 13.73 -7.30
CA ALA A 135 31.01 14.04 -8.36
C ALA A 135 29.56 13.64 -8.02
N ILE A 136 29.35 12.51 -7.34
CA ILE A 136 28.01 12.06 -6.91
C ILE A 136 27.44 13.04 -5.87
N PHE A 137 28.27 13.45 -4.91
CA PHE A 137 27.84 14.35 -3.84
C PHE A 137 27.71 15.79 -4.30
N GLU A 138 28.46 16.24 -5.31
CA GLU A 138 28.22 17.52 -5.98
C GLU A 138 26.86 17.54 -6.67
N GLN A 139 26.49 16.46 -7.37
CA GLN A 139 25.17 16.34 -7.99
C GLN A 139 24.06 16.33 -6.94
N LYS A 140 24.20 15.53 -5.88
CA LYS A 140 23.26 15.51 -4.75
C LYS A 140 23.16 16.87 -4.07
N LEU A 141 24.29 17.56 -3.86
CA LEU A 141 24.32 18.90 -3.29
C LEU A 141 23.52 19.89 -4.12
N ARG A 142 23.69 19.90 -5.45
CA ARG A 142 22.89 20.76 -6.34
C ARG A 142 21.39 20.45 -6.21
N MET A 143 21.02 19.17 -6.16
CA MET A 143 19.64 18.74 -5.97
C MET A 143 19.08 19.24 -4.63
N TYR A 144 19.77 19.02 -3.51
CA TYR A 144 19.31 19.48 -2.20
C TYR A 144 19.29 21.00 -2.06
N GLN A 145 20.23 21.72 -2.68
CA GLN A 145 20.20 23.18 -2.76
C GLN A 145 18.98 23.68 -3.54
N GLN A 146 18.61 23.03 -4.65
CA GLN A 146 17.39 23.34 -5.39
C GLN A 146 16.13 23.07 -4.55
N ILE A 147 16.10 21.95 -3.81
CA ILE A 147 15.01 21.63 -2.88
C ILE A 147 14.91 22.73 -1.81
N LYS A 148 16.01 23.10 -1.15
CA LYS A 148 16.04 24.15 -0.12
C LYS A 148 15.62 25.52 -0.67
N GLN A 149 16.06 25.86 -1.88
CA GLN A 149 15.64 27.10 -2.52
C GLN A 149 14.12 27.08 -2.76
N LYS A 150 13.58 25.99 -3.30
CA LYS A 150 12.13 25.82 -3.48
C LYS A 150 11.37 25.91 -2.15
N GLN A 151 11.87 25.30 -1.08
CA GLN A 151 11.28 25.42 0.27
C GLN A 151 11.27 26.87 0.74
N THR A 152 12.38 27.58 0.57
CA THR A 152 12.53 28.99 0.93
C THR A 152 11.58 29.87 0.12
N ASP A 153 11.47 29.64 -1.18
CA ASP A 153 10.55 30.36 -2.07
C ASP A 153 9.09 30.12 -1.68
N MET A 154 8.73 28.88 -1.33
CA MET A 154 7.39 28.55 -0.83
C MET A 154 7.07 29.28 0.48
N ILE A 155 7.99 29.26 1.45
CA ILE A 155 7.85 29.97 2.73
C ILE A 155 7.68 31.47 2.50
N ASN A 156 8.51 32.06 1.63
CA ASN A 156 8.46 33.49 1.31
C ASN A 156 7.20 33.89 0.53
N SER A 157 6.53 32.93 -0.13
CA SER A 157 5.27 33.16 -0.85
C SER A 157 4.04 33.27 0.06
N GLU A 158 4.19 32.99 1.36
CA GLU A 158 3.11 32.96 2.34
C GLU A 158 3.39 33.88 3.55
N PRO A 159 2.37 34.24 4.35
CA PRO A 159 2.57 35.04 5.56
C PRO A 159 3.57 34.41 6.53
N SER A 160 4.40 35.24 7.18
CA SER A 160 5.40 34.77 8.13
C SER A 160 4.77 34.05 9.32
N GLY A 161 5.48 33.08 9.91
CA GLY A 161 5.04 32.35 11.10
C GLY A 161 3.97 31.29 10.84
N LEU A 162 3.83 30.80 9.61
CA LEU A 162 3.15 29.55 9.31
C LEU A 162 4.12 28.36 9.49
N SER A 163 3.60 27.20 9.87
CA SER A 163 4.40 25.98 9.93
C SER A 163 4.70 25.47 8.52
N TRP A 164 5.74 24.64 8.38
CA TRP A 164 6.15 24.12 7.07
C TRP A 164 5.05 23.26 6.43
N GLU A 165 4.34 22.48 7.22
CA GLU A 165 3.22 21.63 6.78
C GLU A 165 2.09 22.47 6.19
N VAL A 166 1.76 23.60 6.83
CA VAL A 166 0.75 24.54 6.33
C VAL A 166 1.20 25.18 5.02
N VAL A 167 2.48 25.55 4.89
CA VAL A 167 3.05 26.11 3.65
C VAL A 167 2.98 25.09 2.51
N GLN A 168 3.35 23.83 2.76
CA GLN A 168 3.23 22.74 1.77
C GLN A 168 1.78 22.50 1.36
N ARG A 169 0.86 22.52 2.33
CA ARG A 169 -0.56 22.37 2.05
C ARG A 169 -1.11 23.53 1.21
N LEU A 170 -0.71 24.77 1.52
CA LEU A 170 -1.09 25.95 0.74
C LEU A 170 -0.58 25.88 -0.72
N ASP A 171 0.64 25.43 -0.95
CA ASP A 171 1.15 25.17 -2.31
C ASP A 171 0.31 24.12 -3.04
N SER A 172 -0.03 23.02 -2.35
CA SER A 172 -0.89 21.98 -2.91
C SER A 172 -2.28 22.53 -3.26
N LEU A 173 -2.88 23.34 -2.40
CA LEU A 173 -4.18 23.99 -2.64
C LEU A 173 -4.12 24.99 -3.80
N LYS A 174 -3.01 25.72 -3.98
CA LYS A 174 -2.80 26.59 -5.15
C LYS A 174 -2.81 25.79 -6.45
N LYS A 175 -2.11 24.64 -6.48
CA LYS A 175 -2.08 23.75 -7.65
C LYS A 175 -3.44 23.13 -7.94
N VAL A 176 -4.18 22.70 -6.90
CA VAL A 176 -5.56 22.23 -7.05
C VAL A 176 -6.45 23.33 -7.63
N LYS A 177 -6.35 24.56 -7.11
CA LYS A 177 -7.10 25.70 -7.64
C LYS A 177 -6.73 25.97 -9.11
N GLN A 178 -5.45 25.96 -9.45
CA GLN A 178 -5.00 26.11 -10.83
C GLN A 178 -5.60 25.03 -11.74
N SER A 179 -5.62 23.77 -11.30
CA SER A 179 -6.25 22.68 -12.04
C SER A 179 -7.76 22.89 -12.22
N PHE A 180 -8.45 23.45 -11.23
CA PHE A 180 -9.86 23.83 -11.37
C PHE A 180 -10.06 24.95 -12.40
N ASP A 181 -9.19 25.97 -12.40
CA ASP A 181 -9.23 27.07 -13.36
C ASP A 181 -8.98 26.59 -14.80
N GLU A 182 -8.07 25.61 -14.99
CA GLU A 182 -7.67 25.08 -16.29
C GLU A 182 -8.67 24.07 -16.88
N LEU A 183 -9.14 23.12 -16.06
CA LEU A 183 -9.96 22.00 -16.53
C LEU A 183 -11.47 22.25 -16.36
N GLY A 184 -11.87 23.23 -15.55
CA GLY A 184 -13.24 23.39 -15.09
C GLY A 184 -13.69 22.20 -14.21
N GLN A 185 -15.01 22.03 -14.05
CA GLN A 185 -15.61 20.91 -13.31
C GLN A 185 -15.12 20.78 -11.86
N ASP A 186 -14.99 21.90 -11.15
CA ASP A 186 -14.51 21.94 -9.76
C ASP A 186 -15.49 21.33 -8.74
N ASN A 187 -16.67 20.89 -9.21
CA ASN A 187 -17.76 20.40 -8.37
C ASN A 187 -18.17 21.40 -7.27
N GLY A 188 -18.02 22.71 -7.54
CA GLY A 188 -18.29 23.79 -6.58
C GLY A 188 -17.23 23.97 -5.48
N ASN A 189 -16.10 23.26 -5.56
CA ASN A 189 -15.07 23.26 -4.52
C ASN A 189 -14.12 24.46 -4.56
N THR A 190 -14.12 25.29 -5.60
CA THR A 190 -13.25 26.48 -5.64
C THR A 190 -13.47 27.38 -4.42
N SER A 191 -14.73 27.57 -4.01
CA SER A 191 -15.08 28.33 -2.81
C SER A 191 -14.51 27.73 -1.52
N ASN A 192 -14.52 26.39 -1.39
CA ASN A 192 -13.94 25.67 -0.26
C ASN A 192 -12.42 25.84 -0.22
N VAL A 193 -11.74 25.63 -1.35
CA VAL A 193 -10.28 25.77 -1.47
C VAL A 193 -9.84 27.17 -1.05
N LEU A 194 -10.50 28.22 -1.56
CA LEU A 194 -10.20 29.60 -1.18
C LEU A 194 -10.41 29.85 0.31
N ALA A 195 -11.53 29.39 0.87
CA ALA A 195 -11.83 29.57 2.28
C ALA A 195 -10.83 28.85 3.21
N ILE A 196 -10.38 27.65 2.82
CA ILE A 196 -9.37 26.87 3.55
C ILE A 196 -8.02 27.60 3.50
N MET A 197 -7.60 28.06 2.32
CA MET A 197 -6.37 28.84 2.16
C MET A 197 -6.39 30.09 3.07
N ASP A 198 -7.51 30.81 3.08
CA ASP A 198 -7.68 31.98 3.95
C ASP A 198 -7.68 31.61 5.43
N ALA A 199 -8.26 30.47 5.81
CA ALA A 199 -8.27 29.99 7.19
C ALA A 199 -6.86 29.65 7.70
N TYR A 200 -6.02 29.02 6.87
CA TYR A 200 -4.61 28.79 7.20
C TYR A 200 -3.81 30.09 7.30
N ARG A 201 -3.92 30.98 6.31
CA ARG A 201 -3.22 32.27 6.30
C ARG A 201 -3.60 33.17 7.47
N SER A 202 -4.85 33.12 7.90
CA SER A 202 -5.36 33.83 9.08
C SER A 202 -5.09 33.09 10.41
N ARG A 203 -4.43 31.92 10.38
CA ARG A 203 -4.18 31.04 11.52
C ARG A 203 -5.44 30.61 12.29
N ARG A 204 -6.61 30.67 11.64
CA ARG A 204 -7.87 30.13 12.17
C ARG A 204 -7.97 28.63 12.01
N LEU A 205 -7.22 28.08 11.05
CA LEU A 205 -7.02 26.66 10.86
C LEU A 205 -5.54 26.33 11.11
N VAL A 206 -5.30 25.26 11.86
CA VAL A 206 -3.96 24.72 12.16
C VAL A 206 -3.94 23.28 11.65
N TRP A 207 -2.84 22.88 11.02
CA TRP A 207 -2.67 21.50 10.57
C TRP A 207 -2.56 20.57 11.78
N ASP A 208 -3.37 19.51 11.81
CA ASP A 208 -3.37 18.48 12.83
C ASP A 208 -3.68 17.15 12.14
N GLU A 209 -2.70 16.24 12.11
CA GLU A 209 -2.78 14.95 11.41
C GLU A 209 -3.93 14.05 11.89
N ASN A 210 -4.47 14.31 13.09
CA ASN A 210 -5.52 13.50 13.70
C ASN A 210 -6.90 14.16 13.64
N LYS A 211 -7.03 15.33 13.01
CA LYS A 211 -8.29 16.07 12.92
C LYS A 211 -8.62 16.45 11.50
N VAL A 212 -9.92 16.45 11.22
CA VAL A 212 -10.50 16.94 9.98
C VAL A 212 -11.38 18.15 10.23
N THR A 213 -11.55 18.95 9.19
CA THR A 213 -12.58 19.99 9.11
C THR A 213 -13.41 19.79 7.86
N TYR A 214 -14.71 20.02 7.98
CA TYR A 214 -15.68 19.84 6.90
C TYR A 214 -16.06 21.22 6.37
N TRP A 215 -16.00 21.40 5.04
CA TRP A 215 -16.23 22.68 4.38
C TRP A 215 -17.26 22.52 3.27
N VAL A 216 -18.20 23.45 3.22
CA VAL A 216 -19.24 23.50 2.20
C VAL A 216 -19.46 24.93 1.75
N HIS A 217 -19.41 25.17 0.43
CA HIS A 217 -19.58 26.48 -0.19
C HIS A 217 -18.74 27.61 0.46
N GLY A 218 -17.49 27.31 0.80
CA GLY A 218 -16.55 28.26 1.41
C GLY A 218 -16.77 28.49 2.91
N LYS A 219 -17.52 27.64 3.60
CA LYS A 219 -17.75 27.73 5.05
C LYS A 219 -17.40 26.43 5.75
N MET A 220 -16.69 26.53 6.87
CA MET A 220 -16.48 25.38 7.76
C MET A 220 -17.79 25.04 8.47
N VAL A 221 -18.33 23.85 8.20
CA VAL A 221 -19.60 23.36 8.77
C VAL A 221 -19.39 22.49 10.00
N ALA A 222 -18.22 21.86 10.14
CA ALA A 222 -17.87 21.06 11.31
C ALA A 222 -16.34 20.92 11.50
N GLY A 223 -15.92 20.59 12.72
CA GLY A 223 -14.51 20.41 13.11
C GLY A 223 -13.85 21.68 13.68
N PRO A 224 -12.57 21.62 14.07
CA PRO A 224 -11.64 20.48 13.97
C PRO A 224 -11.99 19.31 14.91
N LYS A 225 -12.05 18.06 14.39
CA LYS A 225 -12.34 16.85 15.18
C LYS A 225 -11.83 15.58 14.49
N LYS A 226 -11.82 14.43 15.17
CA LYS A 226 -11.47 13.15 14.53
C LYS A 226 -12.44 12.84 13.37
N MET A 227 -11.91 12.22 12.32
CA MET A 227 -12.73 11.77 11.18
C MET A 227 -13.76 10.74 11.64
N ASP A 228 -15.02 11.01 11.34
CA ASP A 228 -16.12 10.07 11.48
C ASP A 228 -16.71 9.82 10.08
N MET A 229 -16.67 8.55 9.65
CA MET A 229 -17.14 8.15 8.33
C MET A 229 -18.65 8.23 8.20
N GLU A 230 -19.40 7.91 9.25
CA GLU A 230 -20.86 7.99 9.22
C GLU A 230 -21.31 9.44 9.09
N GLU A 231 -20.70 10.35 9.86
CA GLU A 231 -20.95 11.78 9.75
C GLU A 231 -20.61 12.33 8.36
N PHE A 232 -19.45 11.96 7.79
CA PHE A 232 -19.08 12.38 6.44
C PHE A 232 -20.11 11.94 5.40
N LEU A 233 -20.56 10.68 5.47
CA LEU A 233 -21.57 10.17 4.55
C LEU A 233 -22.92 10.86 4.75
N THR A 234 -23.33 11.13 6.00
CA THR A 234 -24.54 11.91 6.28
C THR A 234 -24.44 13.32 5.70
N LEU A 235 -23.33 14.03 5.92
CA LEU A 235 -23.11 15.35 5.34
C LEU A 235 -23.15 15.30 3.80
N SER A 236 -22.50 14.30 3.19
CA SER A 236 -22.51 14.08 1.73
C SER A 236 -23.90 13.85 1.16
N GLN A 237 -24.80 13.22 1.91
CA GLN A 237 -26.18 13.02 1.49
C GLN A 237 -27.02 14.30 1.66
N GLU A 238 -26.83 15.02 2.76
CA GLU A 238 -27.65 16.19 3.11
C GLU A 238 -27.29 17.44 2.31
N LEU A 239 -25.99 17.72 2.15
CA LEU A 239 -25.48 18.94 1.53
C LEU A 239 -25.10 18.72 0.05
N GLY A 240 -25.26 17.49 -0.43
CA GLY A 240 -24.95 17.08 -1.79
C GLY A 240 -23.57 16.42 -1.93
N PRO A 241 -23.39 15.55 -2.94
CA PRO A 241 -22.14 14.84 -3.21
C PRO A 241 -21.00 15.75 -3.67
N HIS A 242 -21.35 16.95 -4.14
CA HIS A 242 -20.48 17.91 -4.76
C HIS A 242 -20.42 19.12 -3.83
N GLY A 243 -19.21 19.63 -3.57
CA GLY A 243 -19.02 20.81 -2.76
C GLY A 243 -18.82 20.55 -1.27
N ILE A 244 -18.69 19.28 -0.83
CA ILE A 244 -18.14 18.96 0.49
C ILE A 244 -16.64 18.72 0.35
N TRP A 245 -15.88 19.42 1.18
CA TRP A 245 -14.44 19.25 1.30
C TRP A 245 -14.07 18.85 2.72
N VAL A 246 -13.36 17.74 2.85
CA VAL A 246 -12.81 17.23 4.11
C VAL A 246 -11.32 17.52 4.12
N GLU A 247 -10.94 18.57 4.85
CA GLU A 247 -9.54 18.95 5.01
C GLU A 247 -8.92 18.13 6.14
N GLY A 248 -7.77 17.47 5.88
CA GLY A 248 -7.07 16.60 6.84
C GLY A 248 -7.30 15.09 6.66
N MET A 249 -8.06 14.67 5.63
CA MET A 249 -8.39 13.24 5.40
C MET A 249 -7.24 12.40 4.83
N ASP A 250 -6.10 13.01 4.50
CA ASP A 250 -4.96 12.37 3.83
C ASP A 250 -4.31 11.23 4.64
N HIS A 251 -4.58 11.10 5.94
CA HIS A 251 -4.04 10.05 6.81
C HIS A 251 -5.05 8.98 7.29
N TYR A 252 -6.25 8.91 6.69
CA TYR A 252 -7.26 7.91 7.09
C TYR A 252 -6.80 6.46 6.84
N LYS A 253 -6.93 5.59 7.86
CA LYS A 253 -6.59 4.15 7.78
C LYS A 253 -7.83 3.28 8.03
N PRO A 254 -8.13 2.31 7.17
CA PRO A 254 -9.23 1.36 7.39
C PRO A 254 -8.93 0.42 8.55
N GLU A 255 -9.99 -0.13 9.17
CA GLU A 255 -9.86 -1.06 10.30
C GLU A 255 -9.40 -2.48 9.88
N PRO A 256 -8.57 -3.16 10.70
CA PRO A 256 -8.15 -4.55 10.44
C PRO A 256 -9.32 -5.55 10.44
N MET A 257 -9.14 -6.74 9.83
CA MET A 257 -10.22 -7.74 9.61
C MET A 257 -9.77 -9.21 9.73
N TYR A 258 -10.62 -10.20 9.36
CA TYR A 258 -10.37 -11.66 9.34
C TYR A 258 -10.44 -12.27 7.92
N LEU A 259 -9.37 -12.89 7.40
CA LEU A 259 -9.27 -13.50 6.06
C LEU A 259 -7.95 -14.26 5.83
N PHE A 260 -7.90 -15.21 4.87
CA PHE A 260 -6.68 -15.73 4.22
C PHE A 260 -6.91 -16.10 2.74
N PHE A 261 -6.00 -15.72 1.83
CA PHE A 261 -5.99 -16.12 0.41
C PHE A 261 -4.61 -15.88 -0.24
N SER A 262 -4.40 -16.40 -1.46
CA SER A 262 -3.15 -16.23 -2.22
C SER A 262 -3.39 -15.52 -3.57
N LEU A 263 -2.51 -14.58 -3.90
CA LEU A 263 -2.46 -13.84 -5.15
C LEU A 263 -1.27 -14.30 -6.00
N LEU A 264 -1.54 -14.64 -7.26
CA LEU A 264 -0.50 -15.01 -8.23
C LEU A 264 0.05 -13.76 -8.94
N PRO A 265 1.33 -13.72 -9.32
CA PRO A 265 1.92 -12.57 -9.99
C PRO A 265 1.22 -12.33 -11.33
N ASN A 266 0.93 -11.08 -11.64
CA ASN A 266 0.33 -10.68 -12.91
C ASN A 266 1.34 -10.81 -14.06
N PHE A 267 2.63 -10.59 -13.78
CA PHE A 267 3.73 -10.80 -14.69
C PHE A 267 4.90 -11.48 -13.96
N PRO A 268 5.50 -12.57 -14.49
CA PRO A 268 6.57 -13.28 -13.78
C PRO A 268 7.81 -12.43 -13.44
N LEU A 269 8.03 -11.34 -14.19
CA LEU A 269 9.18 -10.43 -14.03
C LEU A 269 8.92 -9.28 -13.06
N TYR A 270 7.67 -9.00 -12.72
CA TYR A 270 7.29 -7.90 -11.85
C TYR A 270 6.53 -8.50 -10.67
N ALA A 271 6.97 -8.22 -9.44
CA ALA A 271 6.30 -8.73 -8.24
C ALA A 271 4.91 -8.10 -7.99
N SER A 272 4.24 -7.59 -9.04
CA SER A 272 2.89 -7.03 -8.97
C SER A 272 1.84 -8.12 -9.14
N HIS A 273 0.75 -7.98 -8.40
CA HIS A 273 -0.36 -8.93 -8.41
C HIS A 273 -1.62 -8.28 -8.95
N ASN A 274 -2.47 -9.06 -9.61
CA ASN A 274 -3.78 -8.59 -10.04
C ASN A 274 -4.82 -9.17 -9.08
N ILE A 275 -5.67 -8.31 -8.52
CA ILE A 275 -6.75 -8.72 -7.63
C ILE A 275 -8.06 -8.21 -8.20
N THR A 276 -9.11 -9.01 -8.10
CA THR A 276 -10.45 -8.54 -8.42
C THR A 276 -11.12 -8.04 -7.14
N VAL A 277 -11.53 -6.78 -7.15
CA VAL A 277 -12.30 -6.16 -6.07
C VAL A 277 -13.74 -5.96 -6.52
N SER A 278 -14.68 -6.13 -5.61
CA SER A 278 -16.05 -5.66 -5.76
C SER A 278 -16.16 -4.30 -5.09
N ILE A 279 -16.73 -3.32 -5.78
CA ILE A 279 -16.93 -1.98 -5.25
C ILE A 279 -18.41 -1.58 -5.31
N ARG A 280 -18.84 -0.71 -4.39
CA ARG A 280 -20.20 -0.15 -4.34
C ARG A 280 -20.21 1.26 -3.78
N ASN A 281 -21.28 2.00 -4.06
CA ASN A 281 -21.46 3.35 -3.54
C ASN A 281 -21.82 3.31 -2.04
N PRO A 282 -21.03 3.92 -1.14
CA PRO A 282 -21.39 4.00 0.28
C PRO A 282 -22.65 4.82 0.53
N ASN A 283 -22.99 5.81 -0.29
CA ASN A 283 -24.20 6.62 -0.08
C ASN A 283 -25.50 5.80 -0.17
N THR A 284 -25.47 4.63 -0.79
CA THR A 284 -26.62 3.73 -0.92
C THR A 284 -26.44 2.44 -0.13
N TRP A 285 -25.55 2.42 0.87
CA TRP A 285 -25.17 1.21 1.60
C TRP A 285 -26.35 0.43 2.18
N ARG A 286 -27.42 1.12 2.60
CA ARG A 286 -28.64 0.51 3.18
C ARG A 286 -29.49 -0.24 2.15
N THR A 287 -29.41 0.15 0.88
CA THR A 287 -30.20 -0.41 -0.22
C THR A 287 -29.36 -1.20 -1.22
N ASN A 288 -28.04 -1.23 -1.02
CA ASN A 288 -27.12 -1.94 -1.91
C ASN A 288 -27.42 -3.44 -1.94
N THR A 289 -27.67 -3.94 -3.14
CA THR A 289 -27.71 -5.36 -3.50
C THR A 289 -26.52 -5.71 -4.40
N VAL A 290 -26.35 -6.97 -4.77
CA VAL A 290 -25.31 -7.41 -5.72
C VAL A 290 -25.40 -6.64 -7.06
N GLN A 291 -26.61 -6.27 -7.50
CA GLN A 291 -26.84 -5.49 -8.72
C GLN A 291 -26.27 -4.06 -8.65
N HIS A 292 -26.04 -3.53 -7.44
CA HIS A 292 -25.48 -2.21 -7.20
C HIS A 292 -23.95 -2.27 -6.99
N THR A 293 -23.32 -3.41 -7.30
CA THR A 293 -21.88 -3.61 -7.19
C THR A 293 -21.25 -3.74 -8.57
N MET A 294 -20.00 -3.34 -8.71
CA MET A 294 -19.19 -3.62 -9.91
C MET A 294 -17.90 -4.31 -9.51
N ALA A 295 -17.39 -5.17 -10.39
CA ALA A 295 -16.11 -5.85 -10.21
C ALA A 295 -15.02 -5.14 -11.00
N LEU A 296 -13.89 -4.81 -10.36
CA LEU A 296 -12.73 -4.18 -10.97
C LEU A 296 -11.50 -5.06 -10.79
N SER A 297 -10.70 -5.22 -11.83
CA SER A 297 -9.33 -5.74 -11.72
C SER A 297 -8.38 -4.59 -11.39
N VAL A 298 -7.61 -4.73 -10.32
CA VAL A 298 -6.66 -3.71 -9.83
C VAL A 298 -5.28 -4.33 -9.61
N LEU A 299 -4.23 -3.54 -9.85
CA LEU A 299 -2.86 -3.93 -9.54
C LEU A 299 -2.55 -3.63 -8.07
N GLU A 300 -1.99 -4.63 -7.40
CA GLU A 300 -1.49 -4.60 -6.02
C GLU A 300 0.05 -4.59 -6.01
N ASP A 301 0.63 -4.17 -4.88
CA ASP A 301 2.09 -4.05 -4.69
C ASP A 301 2.75 -3.10 -5.69
N THR A 302 2.12 -1.93 -5.88
CA THR A 302 2.57 -0.88 -6.83
C THR A 302 3.22 0.33 -6.13
N GLY A 303 3.23 0.35 -4.80
CA GLY A 303 3.62 1.52 -4.00
C GLY A 303 2.56 2.63 -3.96
N ALA A 304 1.38 2.42 -4.55
CA ALA A 304 0.31 3.40 -4.56
C ALA A 304 -0.30 3.59 -3.16
N ILE A 305 -0.36 4.84 -2.68
CA ILE A 305 -0.94 5.17 -1.37
C ILE A 305 -2.48 5.11 -1.35
N ALA A 306 -3.13 5.27 -2.50
CA ALA A 306 -4.59 5.29 -2.61
C ALA A 306 -5.06 4.42 -3.79
N MET A 307 -6.29 3.92 -3.71
CA MET A 307 -6.90 3.19 -4.82
C MET A 307 -7.02 4.14 -6.03
N LYS A 308 -6.73 3.67 -7.24
CA LYS A 308 -6.99 4.43 -8.48
C LYS A 308 -8.10 3.76 -9.26
N ILE A 309 -9.18 4.50 -9.52
CA ILE A 309 -10.23 4.12 -10.46
C ILE A 309 -10.33 5.16 -11.58
N PHE A 310 -11.04 4.83 -12.65
CA PHE A 310 -11.25 5.76 -13.77
C PHE A 310 -12.55 6.53 -13.63
N GLN A 311 -12.66 7.66 -14.34
CA GLN A 311 -13.90 8.43 -14.40
C GLN A 311 -15.07 7.58 -14.90
N SER A 312 -14.84 6.72 -15.90
CA SER A 312 -15.86 5.77 -16.38
C SER A 312 -16.34 4.78 -15.32
N ASP A 313 -15.47 4.40 -14.37
CA ASP A 313 -15.86 3.49 -13.28
C ASP A 313 -16.78 4.21 -12.30
N ARG A 314 -16.46 5.47 -12.00
CA ARG A 314 -17.34 6.36 -11.22
C ARG A 314 -18.70 6.51 -11.90
N ASP A 315 -18.73 6.90 -13.17
CA ASP A 315 -19.98 7.14 -13.90
C ASP A 315 -20.87 5.89 -13.90
N GLN A 316 -20.24 4.71 -14.13
CA GLN A 316 -20.94 3.43 -14.08
C GLN A 316 -21.46 3.10 -12.67
N LEU A 317 -20.66 3.33 -11.63
CA LEU A 317 -21.06 3.04 -10.25
C LEU A 317 -22.17 3.97 -9.75
N GLU A 318 -22.12 5.24 -10.14
CA GLU A 318 -23.17 6.22 -9.86
C GLU A 318 -24.46 5.85 -10.58
N ALA A 319 -24.38 5.43 -11.85
CA ALA A 319 -25.53 4.94 -12.61
C ALA A 319 -26.14 3.66 -12.00
N LEU A 320 -25.30 2.71 -11.55
CA LEU A 320 -25.75 1.48 -10.90
C LEU A 320 -26.42 1.75 -9.56
N SER A 321 -25.86 2.65 -8.75
CA SER A 321 -26.39 3.00 -7.43
C SER A 321 -27.59 3.96 -7.49
N GLY A 322 -27.77 4.66 -8.60
CA GLY A 322 -28.75 5.75 -8.71
C GLY A 322 -28.39 6.95 -7.83
N ALA A 323 -27.15 7.02 -7.34
CA ALA A 323 -26.67 8.06 -6.45
C ALA A 323 -25.23 8.46 -6.78
N PRO A 324 -24.87 9.72 -6.58
CA PRO A 324 -23.50 10.20 -6.77
C PRO A 324 -22.55 9.66 -5.69
N LEU A 325 -21.27 9.51 -6.03
CA LEU A 325 -20.24 9.12 -5.06
C LEU A 325 -19.91 10.26 -4.10
N PRO A 326 -19.62 9.97 -2.83
CA PRO A 326 -19.17 11.00 -1.89
C PRO A 326 -17.77 11.46 -2.27
N VAL A 327 -17.66 12.71 -2.72
CA VAL A 327 -16.39 13.38 -2.98
C VAL A 327 -15.88 13.97 -1.67
N SER A 328 -14.63 13.69 -1.32
CA SER A 328 -13.99 14.16 -0.07
C SER A 328 -13.13 15.40 -0.29
N ALA A 329 -12.33 15.45 -1.36
CA ALA A 329 -11.48 16.60 -1.71
C ALA A 329 -10.83 16.37 -3.08
N SER A 330 -10.21 17.40 -3.65
CA SER A 330 -9.21 17.23 -4.71
C SER A 330 -7.81 17.40 -4.12
N THR A 331 -6.84 16.62 -4.57
CA THR A 331 -5.46 16.69 -4.05
C THR A 331 -4.43 16.53 -5.14
N MET A 332 -3.19 16.95 -4.86
CA MET A 332 -2.04 16.67 -5.70
C MET A 332 -1.46 15.30 -5.33
N MET A 333 -1.25 14.46 -6.32
CA MET A 333 -0.56 13.17 -6.20
C MET A 333 0.71 13.19 -7.03
N VAL A 334 1.79 12.61 -6.50
CA VAL A 334 3.03 12.47 -7.25
C VAL A 334 3.03 11.12 -7.95
N THR A 335 3.28 11.13 -9.25
CA THR A 335 3.46 9.92 -10.06
C THR A 335 4.86 9.88 -10.66
N ALA A 336 5.24 8.76 -11.27
CA ALA A 336 6.48 8.67 -12.04
C ALA A 336 6.54 9.69 -13.20
N SER A 337 5.39 10.18 -13.66
CA SER A 337 5.28 11.21 -14.72
C SER A 337 5.15 12.63 -14.18
N GLY A 338 5.28 12.83 -12.87
CA GLY A 338 5.14 14.12 -12.19
C GLY A 338 3.84 14.26 -11.40
N ASP A 339 3.58 15.49 -10.98
CA ASP A 339 2.44 15.86 -10.15
C ASP A 339 1.14 15.84 -10.99
N VAL A 340 0.10 15.21 -10.46
CA VAL A 340 -1.24 15.16 -11.07
C VAL A 340 -2.29 15.55 -10.05
N THR A 341 -3.33 16.27 -10.49
CA THR A 341 -4.49 16.57 -9.64
C THR A 341 -5.51 15.46 -9.76
N VAL A 342 -5.99 14.96 -8.61
CA VAL A 342 -7.00 13.91 -8.55
C VAL A 342 -8.17 14.32 -7.68
N ASP A 343 -9.36 13.86 -8.04
CA ASP A 343 -10.55 13.90 -7.19
C ASP A 343 -10.57 12.66 -6.29
N ASN A 344 -10.82 12.86 -5.00
CA ASN A 344 -10.85 11.81 -4.01
C ASN A 344 -12.29 11.49 -3.66
N VAL A 345 -12.69 10.25 -3.89
CA VAL A 345 -14.00 9.71 -3.53
C VAL A 345 -13.86 8.64 -2.47
N VAL A 346 -14.93 8.38 -1.73
CA VAL A 346 -15.02 7.22 -0.85
C VAL A 346 -15.83 6.11 -1.53
N LEU A 347 -15.28 4.90 -1.52
CA LEU A 347 -15.90 3.69 -2.05
C LEU A 347 -16.03 2.65 -0.95
N GLN A 348 -17.07 1.83 -1.03
CA GLN A 348 -17.10 0.56 -0.28
C GLN A 348 -16.49 -0.53 -1.13
N VAL A 349 -15.46 -1.20 -0.61
CA VAL A 349 -14.68 -2.20 -1.32
C VAL A 349 -14.71 -3.53 -0.57
N ASN A 350 -14.71 -4.61 -1.35
CA ASN A 350 -14.57 -5.97 -0.88
C ASN A 350 -13.70 -6.76 -1.86
N ILE A 351 -13.01 -7.80 -1.40
CA ILE A 351 -12.24 -8.68 -2.29
C ILE A 351 -13.22 -9.64 -2.94
N LEU A 352 -13.19 -9.74 -4.27
CA LEU A 352 -14.06 -10.65 -5.00
C LEU A 352 -13.30 -11.96 -5.25
N HIS A 353 -13.81 -13.05 -4.70
CA HIS A 353 -13.26 -14.39 -4.91
C HIS A 353 -14.39 -15.36 -5.26
N ASN A 354 -14.24 -16.08 -6.38
CA ASN A 354 -15.29 -16.96 -6.93
C ASN A 354 -16.66 -16.26 -7.04
N ASP A 355 -16.66 -15.05 -7.60
CA ASP A 355 -17.86 -14.20 -7.80
C ASP A 355 -18.63 -13.86 -6.51
N GLN A 356 -17.98 -13.97 -5.34
CA GLN A 356 -18.57 -13.62 -4.06
C GLN A 356 -17.66 -12.65 -3.29
N PRO A 357 -18.22 -11.64 -2.60
CA PRO A 357 -17.48 -10.84 -1.65
C PRO A 357 -16.89 -11.73 -0.56
N MET A 358 -15.58 -11.62 -0.35
CA MET A 358 -14.83 -12.51 0.52
C MET A 358 -14.72 -11.97 1.95
N LEU A 359 -14.71 -10.65 2.12
CA LEU A 359 -14.66 -10.00 3.43
C LEU A 359 -16.05 -9.99 4.07
N PRO A 360 -16.15 -10.23 5.39
CA PRO A 360 -17.43 -10.26 6.09
C PRO A 360 -18.13 -8.89 6.16
N ARG A 361 -17.38 -7.81 5.94
CA ARG A 361 -17.87 -6.44 5.87
C ARG A 361 -17.25 -5.72 4.69
N TRP A 362 -17.97 -4.72 4.19
CA TRP A 362 -17.46 -3.79 3.20
C TRP A 362 -16.57 -2.76 3.88
N ILE A 363 -15.54 -2.31 3.17
CA ILE A 363 -14.55 -1.39 3.71
C ILE A 363 -14.64 -0.08 2.97
N ASP A 364 -14.78 1.00 3.74
CA ASP A 364 -14.68 2.34 3.20
C ASP A 364 -13.21 2.65 2.90
N VAL A 365 -12.90 2.82 1.63
CA VAL A 365 -11.57 3.20 1.16
C VAL A 365 -11.65 4.49 0.36
N ARG A 366 -10.57 5.26 0.43
CA ARG A 366 -10.37 6.40 -0.46
C ARG A 366 -9.88 5.90 -1.81
N ALA A 367 -10.54 6.37 -2.86
CA ALA A 367 -10.09 6.20 -4.24
C ALA A 367 -9.87 7.54 -4.92
N CYS A 368 -8.86 7.60 -5.77
CA CYS A 368 -8.46 8.74 -6.57
C CYS A 368 -8.93 8.53 -8.02
N ILE A 369 -9.45 9.60 -8.59
CA ILE A 369 -9.85 9.71 -10.00
C ILE A 369 -9.01 10.82 -10.62
N SER A 370 -8.24 10.51 -11.65
CA SER A 370 -7.48 11.52 -12.39
C SER A 370 -8.41 12.54 -13.03
N ARG A 371 -8.07 13.83 -12.92
CA ARG A 371 -8.75 14.90 -13.65
C ARG A 371 -8.14 14.99 -15.05
N ASP A 372 -8.62 14.13 -15.94
CA ASP A 372 -8.19 14.13 -17.34
C ASP A 372 -9.12 15.02 -18.18
N PRO A 373 -8.64 15.65 -19.28
CA PRO A 373 -9.50 16.39 -20.20
C PRO A 373 -10.66 15.53 -20.72
N PRO A 374 -11.82 16.14 -21.04
CA PRO A 374 -12.96 15.40 -21.58
C PRO A 374 -12.57 14.53 -22.78
N ASN A 375 -13.08 13.29 -22.81
CA ASN A 375 -12.80 12.28 -23.85
C ASN A 375 -11.38 11.72 -23.87
N THR A 376 -10.55 12.01 -22.87
CA THR A 376 -9.24 11.36 -22.73
C THR A 376 -9.45 9.89 -22.35
N PRO A 377 -8.95 8.91 -23.14
CA PRO A 377 -9.06 7.51 -22.78
C PRO A 377 -8.36 7.24 -21.45
N PRO A 378 -8.91 6.36 -20.59
CA PRO A 378 -8.23 5.98 -19.37
C PRO A 378 -6.82 5.47 -19.67
N SER A 379 -5.83 6.04 -18.99
CA SER A 379 -4.43 5.66 -19.16
C SER A 379 -3.88 4.95 -17.91
N GLY A 380 -3.00 3.99 -18.16
CA GLY A 380 -2.38 3.16 -17.13
C GLY A 380 -3.33 2.11 -16.56
N SER A 381 -2.92 1.50 -15.44
CA SER A 381 -3.70 0.49 -14.73
C SER A 381 -4.48 1.10 -13.57
N ARG A 382 -5.56 0.42 -13.18
CA ARG A 382 -6.18 0.65 -11.86
C ARG A 382 -5.25 0.12 -10.78
N LEU A 383 -5.21 0.81 -9.65
CA LEU A 383 -4.31 0.50 -8.54
C LEU A 383 -5.16 0.19 -7.32
N SER A 384 -4.79 -0.83 -6.54
CA SER A 384 -5.50 -1.18 -5.32
C SER A 384 -5.34 -0.12 -4.23
N GLY A 385 -4.17 0.53 -4.17
CA GLY A 385 -3.81 1.40 -3.05
C GLY A 385 -3.32 0.60 -1.83
N ILE A 386 -3.12 1.26 -0.70
CA ILE A 386 -2.52 0.64 0.49
C ILE A 386 -3.52 -0.08 1.42
N TRP A 387 -4.83 -0.01 1.14
CA TRP A 387 -5.85 -0.49 2.08
C TRP A 387 -5.70 -1.98 2.41
N LEU A 388 -5.24 -2.81 1.47
CA LEU A 388 -5.01 -4.24 1.71
C LEU A 388 -3.94 -4.44 2.80
N HIS A 389 -2.82 -3.71 2.69
CA HIS A 389 -1.70 -3.75 3.63
C HIS A 389 -2.01 -3.12 4.99
N HIS A 390 -3.02 -2.24 5.07
CA HIS A 390 -3.49 -1.71 6.36
C HIS A 390 -4.40 -2.65 7.12
N MET A 391 -5.12 -3.52 6.42
CA MET A 391 -6.11 -4.38 7.05
C MET A 391 -5.64 -5.82 7.24
N LEU A 392 -4.76 -6.28 6.36
CA LEU A 392 -4.33 -7.67 6.23
C LEU A 392 -2.80 -7.71 6.24
N TYR A 393 -2.24 -8.78 6.81
CA TYR A 393 -0.86 -9.19 6.57
C TYR A 393 -0.70 -9.64 5.12
N CYS A 394 0.30 -9.09 4.44
CA CYS A 394 0.73 -9.51 3.11
C CYS A 394 2.15 -10.07 3.21
N LEU A 395 2.37 -11.30 2.76
CA LEU A 395 3.66 -11.97 2.76
C LEU A 395 4.02 -12.45 1.36
N SER A 396 5.26 -12.23 0.96
CA SER A 396 5.89 -12.93 -0.16
C SER A 396 6.79 -14.03 0.38
N MET A 397 6.87 -15.17 -0.33
CA MET A 397 7.73 -16.29 0.04
C MET A 397 8.92 -16.39 -0.93
N PRO A 398 10.13 -16.75 -0.46
CA PRO A 398 11.30 -16.93 -1.32
C PRO A 398 11.27 -18.29 -2.05
N ASP A 399 10.12 -18.63 -2.65
CA ASP A 399 9.87 -19.90 -3.37
C ASP A 399 9.83 -19.71 -4.89
N ASN A 400 10.20 -18.52 -5.38
CA ASN A 400 10.15 -18.09 -6.79
C ASN A 400 8.78 -18.16 -7.46
N THR A 401 7.71 -18.41 -6.71
CA THR A 401 6.36 -18.33 -7.27
C THR A 401 5.94 -16.88 -7.51
N ASN A 402 6.63 -15.94 -6.85
CA ASN A 402 6.23 -14.53 -6.72
C ASN A 402 4.78 -14.41 -6.23
N ALA A 403 4.25 -15.43 -5.55
CA ALA A 403 2.91 -15.37 -4.98
C ALA A 403 2.93 -14.51 -3.71
N MET A 404 1.88 -13.72 -3.55
CA MET A 404 1.62 -12.97 -2.33
C MET A 404 0.51 -13.66 -1.55
N TYR A 405 0.80 -13.97 -0.29
CA TYR A 405 -0.13 -14.58 0.65
C TYR A 405 -0.69 -13.48 1.53
N VAL A 406 -2.01 -13.34 1.50
CA VAL A 406 -2.71 -12.26 2.19
C VAL A 406 -3.61 -12.88 3.23
N GLY A 407 -3.53 -12.40 4.46
CA GLY A 407 -4.43 -12.87 5.50
C GLY A 407 -4.35 -12.02 6.76
N THR A 408 -5.01 -12.46 7.82
CA THR A 408 -5.25 -11.60 9.00
C THR A 408 -4.61 -12.11 10.25
N ASP A 409 -4.21 -13.37 10.22
CA ASP A 409 -3.37 -13.98 11.21
C ASP A 409 -2.09 -14.43 10.51
N LEU A 410 -0.98 -13.82 10.90
CA LEU A 410 0.34 -14.20 10.43
C LEU A 410 0.60 -15.69 10.71
N THR A 411 0.13 -16.23 11.83
CA THR A 411 0.28 -17.65 12.20
C THR A 411 -0.45 -18.55 11.22
N GLU A 412 -1.65 -18.17 10.80
CA GLU A 412 -2.43 -18.92 9.81
C GLU A 412 -1.74 -18.89 8.44
N ILE A 413 -1.22 -17.72 8.03
CA ILE A 413 -0.45 -17.60 6.78
C ILE A 413 0.77 -18.53 6.86
N LEU A 414 1.57 -18.45 7.93
CA LEU A 414 2.77 -19.27 8.10
C LEU A 414 2.47 -20.78 8.16
N ALA A 415 1.29 -21.18 8.66
CA ALA A 415 0.87 -22.57 8.69
C ALA A 415 0.37 -23.10 7.33
N THR A 416 -0.02 -22.22 6.42
CA THR A 416 -0.64 -22.56 5.13
C THR A 416 0.25 -22.34 3.92
N VAL A 417 1.23 -21.43 4.02
CA VAL A 417 2.22 -21.21 2.96
C VAL A 417 3.00 -22.49 2.66
N PRO A 418 3.33 -22.75 1.38
CA PRO A 418 4.20 -23.87 1.03
C PRO A 418 5.56 -23.70 1.71
N LEU A 419 6.15 -24.82 2.15
CA LEU A 419 7.51 -24.81 2.67
C LEU A 419 8.46 -24.29 1.59
N CYS A 420 9.17 -23.20 1.89
CA CYS A 420 10.22 -22.69 1.03
C CYS A 420 11.25 -23.80 0.79
N ASN A 421 11.53 -24.10 -0.47
CA ASN A 421 12.66 -24.94 -0.83
C ASN A 421 13.82 -24.03 -1.24
N PRO A 422 14.86 -23.86 -0.40
CA PRO A 422 15.97 -22.95 -0.70
C PRO A 422 16.69 -23.29 -2.01
N ALA A 423 16.64 -24.56 -2.45
CA ALA A 423 17.24 -24.97 -3.72
C ALA A 423 16.55 -24.36 -4.95
N PHE A 424 15.31 -23.90 -4.79
CA PHE A 424 14.54 -23.21 -5.81
C PHE A 424 14.36 -21.73 -5.50
N ALA A 425 15.11 -21.13 -4.58
CA ALA A 425 15.13 -19.68 -4.42
C ALA A 425 16.09 -19.08 -5.47
N ILE A 426 15.64 -18.08 -6.24
CA ILE A 426 16.54 -17.26 -7.04
C ILE A 426 17.19 -16.30 -6.03
N PRO A 427 18.52 -16.35 -5.83
CA PRO A 427 19.18 -15.37 -4.98
C PRO A 427 18.91 -13.97 -5.55
N PRO A 428 18.76 -12.94 -4.69
CA PRO A 428 18.65 -11.57 -5.18
C PRO A 428 19.83 -11.27 -6.11
N PRO A 429 19.61 -10.51 -7.19
CA PRO A 429 20.69 -10.21 -8.14
C PRO A 429 21.87 -9.61 -7.37
N THR A 430 23.01 -10.32 -7.38
CA THR A 430 24.24 -9.90 -6.68
C THR A 430 25.00 -8.81 -7.43
N SER A 431 24.46 -8.35 -8.56
CA SER A 431 25.03 -7.30 -9.39
C SER A 431 24.64 -5.94 -8.81
N SER A 432 25.63 -5.23 -8.26
CA SER A 432 25.53 -3.82 -7.89
C SER A 432 25.47 -2.86 -9.09
N THR A 433 25.40 -3.38 -10.32
CA THR A 433 25.16 -2.60 -11.54
C THR A 433 23.67 -2.57 -11.85
N ILE A 434 23.00 -1.51 -11.40
CA ILE A 434 21.78 -0.95 -11.99
C ILE A 434 22.11 0.45 -12.46
#